data_AF-A0A965LGB6-F1
#
_entry.id   AF-A0A965LGB6-F1
#
_cell.length_a   1.000
_cell.length_b   1.000
_cell.length_c   1.000
_cell.angle_alpha   90.00
_cell.angle_beta   90.00
_cell.angle_gamma   90.00
#
_symmetry.space_group_name_H-M   'P 1'
#
loop_
_entity.id
_entity.type
_entity.pdbx_description
1 polymer ?
#
loop_
_entity_poly.entity_id
_entity_poly.type
_entity_poly.pdbx_seq_one_letter_code
_entity_poly.pdbx_strand_id
1 'polypeptide(L)'
;MRQLEEGRKSQAEKIAREKGWPIRVETPNGSVREIADLDESGNPVYFITHNANAAVSTAANIVQVSPYSLSGLNMILGQWDGGSSRSTHQEFGGRVSVKDGTAAIDHATHVGGTMIAAGITAAAKGMAPSARIDSYDWTSDKTEMTAAAAATATDTNRILIS
;
A
#
# COMPACT_ATOMS: atom_id res chain seq x y z
N MET A 1 -17.04 -17.39 -15.02
CA MET A 1 -15.98 -17.10 -14.03
C MET A 1 -16.45 -16.02 -13.06
N ARG A 2 -16.54 -14.75 -13.47
CA ARG A 2 -17.01 -13.64 -12.62
C ARG A 2 -18.36 -13.87 -11.89
N GLN A 3 -19.39 -14.33 -12.60
CA GLN A 3 -20.70 -14.64 -11.98
C GLN A 3 -20.66 -15.78 -10.95
N LEU A 4 -19.73 -16.75 -11.12
CA LEU A 4 -19.53 -17.83 -10.16
C LEU A 4 -18.83 -17.30 -8.90
N GLU A 5 -17.83 -16.44 -9.07
CA GLU A 5 -17.11 -15.82 -7.95
C GLU A 5 -18.02 -14.87 -7.15
N GLU A 6 -18.82 -14.05 -7.83
CA GLU A 6 -19.84 -13.19 -7.20
C GLU A 6 -20.91 -14.02 -6.45
N GLY A 7 -21.32 -15.16 -7.02
CA GLY A 7 -22.24 -16.10 -6.38
C GLY A 7 -21.67 -16.73 -5.10
N ARG A 8 -20.43 -17.21 -5.15
CA ARG A 8 -19.73 -17.78 -3.97
C ARG A 8 -19.50 -16.75 -2.88
N LYS A 9 -19.09 -15.53 -3.24
CA LYS A 9 -18.93 -14.43 -2.29
C LYS A 9 -20.25 -14.11 -1.59
N SER A 10 -21.35 -13.99 -2.33
CA SER A 10 -22.67 -13.73 -1.75
C SER A 10 -23.12 -14.82 -0.77
N GLN A 11 -22.81 -16.09 -1.08
CA GLN A 11 -23.08 -17.22 -0.20
C GLN A 11 -22.21 -17.19 1.06
N ALA A 12 -20.91 -16.90 0.91
CA ALA A 12 -19.98 -16.76 2.02
C ALA A 12 -20.39 -15.60 2.95
N GLU A 13 -20.86 -14.47 2.41
CA GLU A 13 -21.38 -13.34 3.20
C GLU A 13 -22.65 -13.69 3.99
N LYS A 14 -23.56 -14.47 3.41
CA LYS A 14 -24.76 -14.93 4.14
C LYS A 14 -24.37 -15.80 5.33
N ILE A 15 -23.50 -16.78 5.10
CA ILE A 15 -23.03 -17.69 6.15
C ILE A 15 -22.21 -16.95 7.20
N ALA A 16 -21.45 -15.92 6.80
CA ALA A 16 -20.73 -15.06 7.72
C ALA A 16 -21.67 -14.32 8.67
N ARG A 17 -22.78 -13.76 8.17
CA ARG A 17 -23.79 -13.11 9.01
C ARG A 17 -24.43 -14.08 9.99
N GLU A 18 -24.75 -15.29 9.54
CA GLU A 18 -25.35 -16.34 10.37
C GLU A 18 -24.40 -16.82 11.48
N LYS A 19 -23.11 -16.96 11.17
CA LYS A 19 -22.08 -17.44 12.11
C LYS A 19 -21.41 -16.32 12.91
N GLY A 20 -21.77 -15.06 12.68
CA GLY A 20 -21.15 -13.89 13.33
C GLY A 20 -19.72 -13.62 12.89
N TRP A 21 -19.30 -14.13 11.72
CA TRP A 21 -18.00 -13.85 11.16
C TRP A 21 -17.98 -12.46 10.53
N PRO A 22 -16.89 -11.70 10.70
CA PRO A 22 -16.83 -10.37 10.14
C PRO A 22 -16.72 -10.44 8.60
N ILE A 23 -17.55 -9.67 7.90
CA ILE A 23 -17.58 -9.67 6.42
C ILE A 23 -16.41 -8.89 5.85
N ARG A 24 -16.12 -7.73 6.45
CA ARG A 24 -15.01 -6.86 6.08
C ARG A 24 -14.41 -6.30 7.36
N VAL A 25 -13.12 -6.49 7.55
CA VAL A 25 -12.35 -5.97 8.69
C VAL A 25 -11.20 -5.16 8.16
N GLU A 26 -11.08 -3.94 8.65
CA GLU A 26 -9.83 -3.21 8.57
C GLU A 26 -8.98 -3.61 9.78
N THR A 27 -7.81 -4.19 9.50
CA THR A 27 -6.90 -4.63 10.57
C THR A 27 -6.09 -3.44 11.09
N PRO A 28 -5.51 -3.51 12.31
CA PRO A 28 -4.69 -2.44 12.89
C PRO A 28 -3.41 -2.07 12.11
N ASN A 29 -3.20 -2.67 10.93
CA ASN A 29 -2.11 -2.35 10.01
C ASN A 29 -2.64 -1.79 8.67
N GLY A 30 -3.94 -1.45 8.59
CA GLY A 30 -4.63 -0.87 7.45
C GLY A 30 -4.98 -1.87 6.34
N SER A 31 -4.63 -3.15 6.50
CA SER A 31 -5.02 -4.18 5.54
C SER A 31 -6.51 -4.45 5.65
N VAL A 32 -7.21 -4.34 4.53
CA VAL A 32 -8.63 -4.72 4.44
C VAL A 32 -8.69 -6.23 4.20
N ARG A 33 -9.35 -6.93 5.10
CA ARG A 33 -9.70 -8.34 4.96
C ARG A 33 -11.18 -8.45 4.65
N GLU A 34 -11.53 -9.06 3.54
CA GLU A 34 -12.93 -9.28 3.16
C GLU A 34 -13.16 -10.77 2.94
N ILE A 35 -14.31 -11.28 3.39
CA ILE A 35 -14.70 -12.65 3.09
C ILE A 35 -14.95 -12.78 1.59
N ALA A 36 -14.25 -13.71 0.98
CA ALA A 36 -14.31 -13.96 -0.46
C ALA A 36 -15.02 -15.27 -0.77
N ASP A 37 -14.90 -16.26 0.12
CA ASP A 37 -15.39 -17.62 -0.14
C ASP A 37 -15.43 -18.48 1.15
N LEU A 38 -15.87 -19.74 1.00
CA LEU A 38 -15.70 -20.81 1.98
C LEU A 38 -14.83 -21.93 1.40
N ASP A 39 -13.96 -22.54 2.20
CA ASP A 39 -13.21 -23.73 1.78
C ASP A 39 -14.10 -24.99 1.72
N GLU A 40 -13.54 -26.10 1.23
CA GLU A 40 -14.26 -27.40 1.12
C GLU A 40 -14.77 -27.93 2.47
N SER A 41 -14.20 -27.46 3.58
CA SER A 41 -14.61 -27.81 4.95
C SER A 41 -15.59 -26.80 5.56
N GLY A 42 -15.97 -25.75 4.83
CA GLY A 42 -16.90 -24.72 5.26
C GLY A 42 -16.28 -23.63 6.15
N ASN A 43 -14.95 -23.49 6.19
CA ASN A 43 -14.26 -22.41 6.89
C ASN A 43 -14.18 -21.13 6.03
N PRO A 44 -14.15 -19.94 6.63
CA PRO A 44 -14.13 -18.69 5.87
C PRO A 44 -12.78 -18.43 5.21
N VAL A 45 -12.81 -18.14 3.91
CA VAL A 45 -11.66 -17.68 3.12
C VAL A 45 -11.73 -16.16 3.04
N TYR A 46 -10.72 -15.50 3.62
CA TYR A 46 -10.57 -14.05 3.58
C TYR A 46 -9.54 -13.65 2.52
N PHE A 47 -9.90 -12.72 1.65
CA PHE A 47 -8.93 -12.02 0.82
C PHE A 47 -8.38 -10.83 1.57
N ILE A 48 -7.07 -10.66 1.47
CA ILE A 48 -6.32 -9.55 2.05
C ILE A 48 -5.40 -8.98 0.97
N THR A 49 -5.17 -7.67 1.02
CA THR A 49 -4.21 -7.01 0.15
C THR A 49 -2.79 -7.35 0.58
N HIS A 50 -2.17 -8.31 -0.11
CA HIS A 50 -0.73 -8.55 0.01
C HIS A 50 0.02 -7.77 -1.06
N ASN A 51 1.06 -7.04 -0.66
CA ASN A 51 1.89 -6.28 -1.60
C ASN A 51 2.58 -7.19 -2.61
N ALA A 52 2.95 -8.42 -2.21
CA ALA A 52 3.51 -9.41 -3.14
C ALA A 52 2.54 -9.75 -4.29
N ASN A 53 1.24 -9.92 -4.01
CA ASN A 53 0.24 -10.20 -5.04
C ASN A 53 -0.02 -8.96 -5.91
N ALA A 54 -0.08 -7.78 -5.30
CA ALA A 54 -0.19 -6.53 -6.04
C ALA A 54 1.00 -6.32 -6.99
N ALA A 55 2.21 -6.71 -6.56
CA ALA A 55 3.43 -6.59 -7.36
C ALA A 55 3.42 -7.50 -8.59
N VAL A 56 2.79 -8.67 -8.49
CA VAL A 56 2.54 -9.55 -9.65
C VAL A 56 1.54 -8.90 -10.60
N SER A 57 0.42 -8.38 -10.08
CA SER A 57 -0.64 -7.75 -10.89
C SER A 57 -0.16 -6.53 -11.66
N THR A 58 0.78 -5.75 -11.10
CA THR A 58 1.35 -4.56 -11.75
C THR A 58 2.67 -4.84 -12.49
N ALA A 59 3.12 -6.10 -12.51
CA ALA A 59 4.42 -6.53 -13.03
C ALA A 59 5.65 -5.88 -12.34
N ALA A 60 5.47 -5.23 -11.18
CA ALA A 60 6.57 -4.68 -10.39
C ALA A 60 7.56 -5.78 -9.96
N ASN A 61 7.08 -7.00 -9.70
CA ASN A 61 7.92 -8.14 -9.35
C ASN A 61 8.95 -8.49 -10.46
N ILE A 62 8.62 -8.22 -11.74
CA ILE A 62 9.50 -8.50 -12.88
C ILE A 62 10.61 -7.45 -12.96
N VAL A 63 10.29 -6.18 -12.79
CA VAL A 63 11.28 -5.08 -12.93
C VAL A 63 12.16 -4.92 -11.71
N GLN A 64 11.75 -5.42 -10.54
CA GLN A 64 12.56 -5.43 -9.32
C GLN A 64 13.77 -6.38 -9.36
N VAL A 65 13.78 -7.32 -10.30
CA VAL A 65 14.86 -8.30 -10.46
C VAL A 65 15.67 -8.03 -11.74
N SER A 66 16.80 -8.73 -11.90
CA SER A 66 17.61 -8.68 -13.12
C SER A 66 16.77 -8.94 -14.37
N PRO A 67 16.98 -8.22 -15.49
CA PRO A 67 18.11 -7.33 -15.75
C PRO A 67 17.90 -5.88 -15.30
N TYR A 68 16.69 -5.48 -14.93
CA TYR A 68 16.38 -4.08 -14.65
C TYR A 68 16.77 -3.66 -13.23
N SER A 69 16.57 -4.55 -12.24
CA SER A 69 16.94 -4.33 -10.85
C SER A 69 16.38 -3.01 -10.28
N LEU A 70 15.17 -2.61 -10.68
CA LEU A 70 14.55 -1.36 -10.27
C LEU A 70 13.99 -1.48 -8.85
N SER A 71 14.63 -0.82 -7.89
CA SER A 71 14.21 -0.84 -6.49
C SER A 71 13.69 0.51 -5.97
N GLY A 72 13.73 1.55 -6.80
CA GLY A 72 13.47 2.93 -6.39
C GLY A 72 14.61 3.54 -5.56
N LEU A 73 15.83 2.98 -5.65
CA LEU A 73 17.01 3.56 -5.00
C LEU A 73 17.16 5.03 -5.38
N ASN A 74 17.44 5.87 -4.37
CA ASN A 74 17.56 7.33 -4.48
C ASN A 74 16.28 8.08 -4.91
N MET A 75 15.13 7.40 -4.98
CA MET A 75 13.85 8.07 -5.19
C MET A 75 13.20 8.48 -3.86
N ILE A 76 12.54 9.62 -3.89
CA ILE A 76 11.64 10.09 -2.84
C ILE A 76 10.23 10.10 -3.43
N LEU A 77 9.30 9.42 -2.77
CA LEU A 77 7.90 9.39 -3.13
C LEU A 77 7.13 10.29 -2.16
N GLY A 78 6.27 11.17 -2.69
CA GLY A 78 5.32 11.92 -1.86
C GLY A 78 4.06 11.08 -1.63
N GLN A 79 3.62 11.00 -0.37
CA GLN A 79 2.37 10.35 0.03
C GLN A 79 1.49 11.37 0.74
N TRP A 80 0.35 11.71 0.15
CA TRP A 80 -0.71 12.52 0.76
C TRP A 80 -1.89 11.63 1.10
N ASP A 81 -2.25 11.57 2.39
CA ASP A 81 -3.24 10.62 2.91
C ASP A 81 -4.07 11.25 4.05
N GLY A 82 -4.99 10.51 4.66
CA GLY A 82 -5.83 11.00 5.77
C GLY A 82 -5.08 11.25 7.09
N GLY A 83 -3.77 10.95 7.13
CA GLY A 83 -2.85 11.10 8.26
C GLY A 83 -1.46 10.63 7.85
N SER A 84 -0.53 10.48 8.79
CA SER A 84 0.85 10.11 8.46
C SER A 84 1.10 8.59 8.47
N SER A 85 2.09 8.15 7.69
CA SER A 85 2.66 6.82 7.82
C SER A 85 3.41 6.67 9.15
N ARG A 86 3.25 5.54 9.84
CA ARG A 86 3.96 5.24 11.09
C ARG A 86 5.46 5.05 10.80
N SER A 87 6.25 6.12 10.92
CA SER A 87 7.68 6.15 10.55
C SER A 87 8.55 5.13 11.28
N THR A 88 8.13 4.69 12.46
CA THR A 88 8.79 3.67 13.28
C THR A 88 8.45 2.23 12.89
N HIS A 89 7.58 2.01 11.91
CA HIS A 89 7.20 0.67 11.47
C HIS A 89 8.43 -0.08 10.91
N GLN A 90 8.59 -1.35 11.31
CA GLN A 90 9.78 -2.16 11.00
C GLN A 90 10.10 -2.20 9.50
N GLU A 91 9.07 -2.31 8.65
CA GLU A 91 9.23 -2.40 7.19
C GLU A 91 9.84 -1.14 6.55
N PHE A 92 9.79 0.00 7.24
CA PHE A 92 10.32 1.26 6.70
C PHE A 92 11.79 1.47 7.06
N GLY A 93 12.26 1.00 8.21
CA GLY A 93 13.67 1.15 8.61
C GLY A 93 14.17 2.60 8.56
N GLY A 94 13.33 3.57 8.92
CA GLY A 94 13.67 5.00 8.89
C GLY A 94 13.53 5.69 7.52
N ARG A 95 12.92 5.05 6.53
CA ARG A 95 12.72 5.61 5.18
C ARG A 95 11.42 6.41 5.00
N VAL A 96 10.76 6.79 6.09
CA VAL A 96 9.58 7.65 6.10
C VAL A 96 9.91 8.93 6.86
N SER A 97 9.71 10.09 6.22
CA SER A 97 9.76 11.42 6.83
C SER A 97 8.34 11.97 6.93
N VAL A 98 7.82 12.15 8.15
CA VAL A 98 6.54 12.84 8.37
C VAL A 98 6.75 14.34 8.22
N LYS A 99 5.95 15.02 7.39
CA LYS A 99 6.16 16.44 7.05
C LYS A 99 5.24 17.38 7.83
N ASP A 100 3.96 17.02 7.96
CA ASP A 100 2.96 17.93 8.56
C ASP A 100 2.72 17.67 10.05
N GLY A 101 3.47 16.73 10.64
CA GLY A 101 3.38 16.40 12.06
C GLY A 101 2.05 15.77 12.49
N THR A 102 1.24 15.27 11.54
CA THR A 102 -0.03 14.62 11.84
C THR A 102 0.14 13.24 12.46
N ALA A 103 -0.89 12.81 13.19
CA ALA A 103 -0.91 11.50 13.82
C ALA A 103 -0.78 10.38 12.79
N ALA A 104 -0.03 9.34 13.15
CA ALA A 104 0.10 8.17 12.31
C ALA A 104 -1.21 7.37 12.30
N ILE A 105 -1.65 6.96 11.11
CA ILE A 105 -2.84 6.14 10.93
C ILE A 105 -2.52 4.86 10.16
N ASP A 106 -3.38 3.86 10.34
CA ASP A 106 -3.17 2.53 9.77
C ASP A 106 -3.34 2.54 8.25
N HIS A 107 -4.30 3.29 7.72
CA HIS A 107 -4.50 3.47 6.27
C HIS A 107 -3.24 4.03 5.58
N ALA A 108 -2.73 5.17 6.05
CA ALA A 108 -1.51 5.77 5.52
C ALA A 108 -0.30 4.83 5.65
N THR A 109 -0.17 4.13 6.78
CA THR A 109 0.90 3.14 6.98
C THR A 109 0.80 1.98 5.98
N HIS A 110 -0.40 1.50 5.66
CA HIS A 110 -0.61 0.45 4.66
C HIS A 110 -0.25 0.94 3.24
N VAL A 111 -0.67 2.15 2.88
CA VAL A 111 -0.31 2.77 1.59
C VAL A 111 1.21 2.91 1.48
N GLY A 112 1.88 3.43 2.51
CA GLY A 112 3.34 3.52 2.55
C GLY A 112 4.02 2.16 2.48
N GLY A 113 3.42 1.13 3.09
CA GLY A 113 3.86 -0.27 2.97
C GLY A 113 3.81 -0.76 1.53
N THR A 114 2.71 -0.51 0.83
CA THR A 114 2.54 -0.86 -0.60
C THR A 114 3.64 -0.23 -1.46
N MET A 115 4.00 1.02 -1.14
CA MET A 115 5.02 1.76 -1.87
C MET A 115 6.45 1.25 -1.58
N ILE A 116 6.89 1.21 -0.31
CA ILE A 116 8.34 1.10 0.01
C ILE A 116 8.73 0.02 1.02
N ALA A 117 7.81 -0.82 1.50
CA ALA A 117 8.15 -1.83 2.51
C ALA A 117 9.36 -2.68 2.08
N ALA A 118 10.31 -2.85 3.00
CA ALA A 118 11.56 -3.57 2.74
C ALA A 118 11.31 -5.04 2.39
N GLY A 119 10.22 -5.62 2.87
CA GLY A 119 9.95 -7.05 2.77
C GLY A 119 10.64 -7.84 3.87
N ILE A 120 10.79 -7.26 5.08
CA ILE A 120 11.19 -8.03 6.28
C ILE A 120 10.22 -9.19 6.45
N THR A 121 8.93 -8.88 6.32
CA THR A 121 7.90 -9.85 5.97
C THR A 121 7.82 -9.96 4.45
N ALA A 122 8.22 -11.11 3.90
CA ALA A 122 8.31 -11.29 2.44
C ALA A 122 7.00 -10.93 1.69
N ALA A 123 5.84 -11.27 2.25
CA ALA A 123 4.53 -10.96 1.66
C ALA A 123 4.18 -9.46 1.65
N ALA A 124 4.88 -8.65 2.45
CA ALA A 124 4.66 -7.21 2.59
C ALA A 124 5.58 -6.37 1.69
N LYS A 125 6.55 -6.94 0.98
CA LYS A 125 7.52 -6.21 0.15
C LYS A 125 6.82 -5.24 -0.80
N GLY A 126 7.19 -3.96 -0.74
CA GLY A 126 6.61 -2.89 -1.55
C GLY A 126 7.14 -2.85 -2.98
N MET A 127 6.55 -1.98 -3.81
CA MET A 127 6.92 -1.82 -5.22
C MET A 127 8.28 -1.16 -5.45
N ALA A 128 8.71 -0.29 -4.52
CA ALA A 128 9.99 0.42 -4.54
C ALA A 128 10.71 0.25 -3.19
N PRO A 129 11.22 -0.96 -2.89
CA PRO A 129 11.70 -1.33 -1.56
C PRO A 129 12.98 -0.60 -1.11
N SER A 130 13.62 0.20 -1.98
CA SER A 130 14.77 1.04 -1.65
C SER A 130 14.47 2.54 -1.69
N ALA A 131 13.24 2.93 -2.01
CA ALA A 131 12.81 4.34 -2.00
C ALA A 131 12.56 4.85 -0.57
N ARG A 132 12.38 6.16 -0.47
CA ARG A 132 11.93 6.88 0.74
C ARG A 132 10.55 7.51 0.50
N ILE A 133 9.81 7.75 1.57
CA ILE A 133 8.53 8.46 1.55
C ILE A 133 8.66 9.77 2.32
N ASP A 134 8.20 10.85 1.71
CA ASP A 134 7.76 12.06 2.41
C ASP A 134 6.24 11.94 2.61
N SER A 135 5.80 11.84 3.88
CA SER A 135 4.41 11.57 4.27
C SER A 135 3.75 12.84 4.77
N TYR A 136 2.63 13.16 4.13
CA TYR A 136 1.82 14.37 4.32
C TYR A 136 0.38 13.98 4.67
N ASP A 137 -0.35 14.90 5.30
CA ASP A 137 -1.80 14.83 5.34
C ASP A 137 -2.44 15.48 4.10
N TRP A 138 -3.72 15.20 3.85
CA TRP A 138 -4.41 15.65 2.64
C TRP A 138 -4.89 17.10 2.65
N THR A 139 -4.74 17.84 3.75
CA THR A 139 -5.41 19.13 3.97
C THR A 139 -4.87 20.21 3.04
N SER A 140 -3.58 20.13 2.68
CA SER A 140 -2.87 21.07 1.80
C SER A 140 -2.21 20.39 0.59
N ASP A 141 -2.75 19.24 0.18
CA ASP A 141 -2.19 18.35 -0.85
C ASP A 141 -1.77 19.09 -2.13
N LYS A 142 -2.65 19.92 -2.70
CA LYS A 142 -2.38 20.65 -3.95
C LYS A 142 -1.18 21.57 -3.83
N THR A 143 -1.07 22.31 -2.72
CA THR A 143 0.03 23.26 -2.50
C THR A 143 1.34 22.51 -2.32
N GLU A 144 1.34 21.45 -1.50
CA GLU A 144 2.51 20.65 -1.20
C GLU A 144 2.98 19.84 -2.39
N MET A 145 2.07 19.20 -3.13
CA MET A 145 2.40 18.50 -4.38
C MET A 145 3.00 19.46 -5.40
N THR A 146 2.44 20.67 -5.55
CA THR A 146 2.99 21.69 -6.45
C THR A 146 4.40 22.09 -6.03
N ALA A 147 4.62 22.30 -4.73
CA ALA A 147 5.95 22.63 -4.21
C ALA A 147 6.95 21.47 -4.34
N ALA A 148 6.51 20.23 -4.12
CA ALA A 148 7.34 19.03 -4.25
C ALA A 148 7.73 18.75 -5.72
N ALA A 149 6.80 18.99 -6.65
CA ALA A 149 7.01 18.86 -8.08
C ALA A 149 7.78 20.05 -8.68
N ALA A 150 7.87 21.18 -7.97
CA ALA A 150 8.61 22.34 -8.43
C ALA A 150 10.05 21.92 -8.75
N ALA A 151 10.43 22.19 -9.99
CA ALA A 151 11.76 22.01 -10.51
C ALA A 151 12.22 23.35 -11.06
N THR A 152 13.51 23.59 -11.00
CA THR A 152 14.18 24.71 -11.68
C THR A 152 14.81 24.22 -12.96
N ALA A 153 15.11 25.12 -13.90
CA ALA A 153 15.80 24.76 -15.16
C ALA A 153 17.19 24.14 -14.94
N THR A 154 17.73 24.27 -13.74
CA THR A 154 19.03 23.72 -13.32
C THR A 154 18.93 22.35 -12.66
N ASP A 155 17.72 21.85 -12.37
CA ASP A 155 17.54 20.54 -11.74
C ASP A 155 17.78 19.42 -12.76
N THR A 156 18.87 18.70 -12.58
CA THR A 156 19.27 17.58 -13.46
C THR A 156 18.49 16.28 -13.19
N ASN A 157 17.77 16.22 -12.06
CA ASN A 157 17.03 15.04 -11.61
C ASN A 157 15.50 15.26 -11.56
N ARG A 158 14.98 16.35 -12.14
CA ARG A 158 13.54 16.65 -12.20
C ARG A 158 13.17 17.18 -13.57
N ILE A 159 11.94 16.88 -14.01
CA ILE A 159 11.38 17.45 -15.24
C ILE A 159 10.64 18.74 -14.85
N LEU A 160 11.02 19.86 -15.45
CA LEU A 160 10.26 21.11 -15.34
C LEU A 160 8.89 20.93 -15.98
N ILE A 161 7.83 21.07 -15.19
CA ILE A 161 6.46 21.12 -15.70
C ILE A 161 6.02 22.58 -15.58
N SER A 162 6.01 23.28 -16.73
CA SER A 162 5.51 24.65 -16.87
C SER A 162 4.07 24.65 -17.39
#